data_AF-A0A965CZS7-F1
#
_entry.id   AF-A0A965CZS7-F1
#
_cell.length_a   1.000
_cell.length_b   1.000
_cell.length_c   1.000
_cell.angle_alpha   90.00
_cell.angle_beta   90.00
_cell.angle_gamma   90.00
#
_symmetry.space_group_name_H-M   'P 1'
#
loop_
_entity.id
_entity.type
_entity.pdbx_description
1 polymer ?
#
loop_
_entity_poly.entity_id
_entity_poly.type
_entity_poly.pdbx_seq_one_letter_code
_entity_poly.pdbx_strand_id
1 'polypeptide(L)'
;MTTVFFGNFDLVSAALWLFWIFFALLIFYIQRENMREGYPLENDDGTVAANQGMFPVPDPKTFKLPHGRGDVTVPNNDGERREVALQQTNVANGYPFEPTGNPMKDGVGPAAWAARRDVAELDAHGHPKIIPLSGSDKFFVAAGRDPRGLPVMAGDGEIVGRICDMWVDEPEQLVRYLEIELDAATGEGTRLVPMTLARIHSNRVAIKSIFGKHFNDVPKHKSGNQVTLLEEEKISAYYAGGTLYASSARLEPQL
;
A
#
# COMPACT_ATOMS: atom_id res chain seq x y z
N MET A 1 49.41 21.28 19.40
CA MET A 1 48.91 20.75 20.68
C MET A 1 47.64 21.51 21.01
N THR A 2 46.52 20.82 21.16
CA THR A 2 45.25 21.42 21.59
C THR A 2 45.39 21.92 23.03
N THR A 3 44.87 23.11 23.32
CA THR A 3 44.87 23.63 24.69
C THR A 3 43.97 22.75 25.56
N VAL A 4 44.52 22.21 26.63
CA VAL A 4 43.78 21.42 27.62
C VAL A 4 43.09 22.39 28.58
N PHE A 5 41.78 22.21 28.78
CA PHE A 5 40.97 23.03 29.67
C PHE A 5 41.07 22.55 31.13
N PHE A 6 40.96 21.24 31.36
CA PHE A 6 41.13 20.62 32.68
C PHE A 6 41.42 19.12 32.55
N GLY A 7 42.27 18.57 33.42
CA GLY A 7 42.66 17.15 33.35
C GLY A 7 43.27 16.80 31.99
N ASN A 8 42.59 15.92 31.23
CA ASN A 8 42.92 15.57 29.84
C ASN A 8 41.86 16.06 28.83
N PHE A 9 41.00 17.01 29.22
CA PHE A 9 39.89 17.49 28.41
C PHE A 9 40.31 18.69 27.57
N ASP A 10 40.16 18.58 26.25
CA ASP A 10 40.52 19.60 25.25
C ASP A 10 39.37 19.88 24.27
N LEU A 11 39.60 20.74 23.28
CA LEU A 11 38.58 21.10 22.30
C LEU A 11 38.07 19.91 21.47
N VAL A 12 38.94 18.94 21.14
CA VAL A 12 38.55 17.75 20.38
C VAL A 12 37.62 16.87 21.21
N SER A 13 37.97 16.66 22.48
CA SER A 13 37.13 15.93 23.44
C SER A 13 35.76 16.61 23.62
N ALA A 14 35.73 17.94 23.73
CA ALA A 14 34.49 18.71 23.84
C ALA A 14 33.60 18.55 22.60
N ALA A 15 34.17 18.67 21.40
CA ALA A 15 33.44 18.50 20.15
C ALA A 15 32.84 17.09 20.02
N LEU A 16 33.60 16.06 20.41
CA LEU A 16 33.13 14.67 20.39
C LEU A 16 31.95 14.44 21.35
N TRP A 17 32.02 14.95 22.58
CA TRP A 17 30.92 14.82 23.54
C TRP A 17 29.68 15.61 23.12
N LEU A 18 29.84 16.81 22.54
CA LEU A 18 28.73 17.57 21.97
C LEU A 18 28.05 16.82 20.83
N PHE A 19 28.83 16.19 19.95
CA PHE A 19 28.29 15.33 18.90
C PHE A 19 27.46 14.18 19.49
N TRP A 20 27.97 13.46 20.50
CA TRP A 20 27.24 12.36 21.13
C TRP A 20 25.94 12.81 21.82
N ILE A 21 25.96 13.97 22.48
CA ILE A 21 24.75 14.56 23.08
C ILE A 21 23.74 14.90 21.98
N PHE A 22 24.17 15.60 20.93
CA PHE A 22 23.31 15.89 19.78
C PHE A 22 22.72 14.61 19.16
N PHE A 23 23.56 13.59 18.96
CA PHE A 23 23.13 12.33 18.35
C PHE A 23 22.12 11.59 19.24
N ALA A 24 22.31 11.57 20.56
CA ALA A 24 21.33 11.01 21.49
C ALA A 24 19.99 11.77 21.45
N LEU A 25 20.02 13.10 21.36
CA LEU A 25 18.82 13.92 21.18
C LEU A 25 18.14 13.68 19.83
N LEU A 26 18.92 13.46 18.77
CA LEU A 26 18.41 13.10 17.45
C LEU A 26 17.70 11.75 17.46
N ILE A 27 18.26 10.73 18.14
CA ILE A 27 17.60 9.43 18.32
C ILE A 27 16.28 9.61 19.06
N PHE A 28 16.27 10.37 20.16
CA PHE A 28 15.04 10.68 20.90
C PHE A 28 13.99 11.32 20.00
N TYR A 29 14.39 12.32 19.21
CA TYR A 29 13.49 13.01 18.29
C TYR A 29 12.92 12.09 17.22
N ILE A 30 13.77 11.36 16.48
CA ILE A 30 13.34 10.46 15.40
C ILE A 30 12.46 9.34 15.95
N GLN A 31 12.82 8.78 17.11
CA GLN A 31 12.02 7.72 17.70
C GLN A 31 10.61 8.18 18.06
N ARG A 32 10.43 9.43 18.53
CA ARG A 32 9.10 10.00 18.73
C ARG A 32 8.38 10.28 17.41
N GLU A 33 9.07 10.78 16.38
CA GLU A 33 8.44 10.99 15.06
C GLU A 33 7.95 9.68 14.42
N ASN A 34 8.61 8.55 14.68
CA ASN A 34 8.16 7.22 14.26
C ASN A 34 6.87 6.75 14.95
N MET A 35 6.43 7.42 16.02
CA MET A 35 5.25 7.07 16.80
C MET A 35 4.00 7.90 16.42
N ARG A 36 4.00 8.54 15.24
CA ARG A 36 2.86 9.35 14.79
C ARG A 36 1.71 8.54 14.21
N GLU A 37 1.93 7.29 13.82
CA GLU A 37 0.92 6.39 13.26
C GLU A 37 1.07 5.01 13.91
N GLY A 38 -0.05 4.29 14.07
CA GLY A 38 -0.05 2.95 14.69
C GLY A 38 0.17 2.94 16.20
N TYR A 39 0.01 4.10 16.86
CA TYR A 39 0.00 4.23 18.32
C TYR A 39 -1.36 4.74 18.80
N PRO A 40 -1.82 4.35 20.01
CA PRO A 40 -1.15 3.42 20.92
C PRO A 40 -1.09 1.99 20.38
N LEU A 41 -0.10 1.22 20.82
CA LEU A 41 0.02 -0.21 20.51
C LEU A 41 -1.14 -0.98 21.14
N GLU A 42 -1.62 -1.99 20.43
CA GLU A 42 -2.71 -2.88 20.82
C GLU A 42 -2.19 -4.31 20.98
N ASN A 43 -2.83 -5.07 21.86
CA ASN A 43 -2.68 -6.51 21.97
C ASN A 43 -3.54 -7.21 20.90
N ASP A 44 -3.35 -8.51 20.75
CA ASP A 44 -4.09 -9.34 19.78
C ASP A 44 -5.61 -9.38 20.05
N ASP A 45 -6.06 -9.04 21.26
CA ASP A 45 -7.48 -8.93 21.61
C ASP A 45 -8.06 -7.50 21.42
N GLY A 46 -7.25 -6.58 20.88
CA GLY A 46 -7.61 -5.18 20.66
C GLY A 46 -7.53 -4.31 21.91
N THR A 47 -7.12 -4.84 23.07
CA THR A 47 -6.88 -4.02 24.25
C THR A 47 -5.56 -3.26 24.14
N VAL A 48 -5.44 -2.10 24.79
CA VAL A 48 -4.20 -1.31 24.76
C VAL A 48 -3.05 -2.10 25.40
N ALA A 49 -1.93 -2.19 24.68
CA ALA A 49 -0.75 -2.89 25.18
C ALA A 49 -0.18 -2.18 26.42
N ALA A 50 0.22 -2.98 27.42
CA ALA A 50 0.77 -2.46 28.68
C ALA A 50 2.11 -1.71 28.50
N ASN A 51 2.85 -2.02 27.44
CA ASN A 51 4.12 -1.37 27.10
C ASN A 51 3.97 -0.60 25.77
N GLN A 52 4.08 0.72 25.82
CA GLN A 52 3.98 1.63 24.67
C GLN A 52 5.36 2.06 24.13
N GLY A 53 6.43 1.41 24.60
CA GLY A 53 7.80 1.77 24.30
C GLY A 53 8.43 2.69 25.36
N MET A 54 9.72 2.99 25.18
CA MET A 54 10.52 3.77 26.13
C MET A 54 10.18 5.27 26.13
N PHE A 55 9.75 5.80 24.99
CA PHE A 55 9.53 7.22 24.81
C PHE A 55 8.04 7.54 24.78
N PRO A 56 7.61 8.71 25.28
CA PRO A 56 6.22 9.12 25.19
C PRO A 56 5.85 9.45 23.74
N VAL A 57 4.61 9.13 23.37
CA VAL A 57 4.00 9.51 22.10
C VAL A 57 4.17 11.03 21.86
N PRO A 58 4.49 11.48 20.64
CA PRO A 58 4.64 12.90 20.31
C PRO A 58 3.32 13.67 20.44
N ASP A 59 3.42 14.97 20.69
CA ASP A 59 2.26 15.85 20.57
C ASP A 59 1.74 15.84 19.12
N PRO A 60 0.42 15.99 18.93
CA PRO A 60 -0.17 15.98 17.61
C PRO A 60 0.36 17.11 16.73
N LYS A 61 0.67 16.78 15.48
CA LYS A 61 0.95 17.74 14.41
C LYS A 61 -0.20 17.74 13.43
N THR A 62 -0.48 18.90 12.85
CA THR A 62 -1.57 19.08 11.88
C THR A 62 -1.01 19.41 10.50
N PHE A 63 -1.42 18.63 9.50
CA PHE A 63 -1.17 18.86 8.09
C PHE A 63 -2.40 19.50 7.46
N LYS A 64 -2.22 20.70 6.89
CA LYS A 64 -3.26 21.35 6.09
C LYS A 64 -3.23 20.77 4.70
N LEU A 65 -4.31 20.12 4.27
CA LEU A 65 -4.34 19.47 2.97
C LEU A 65 -4.63 20.48 1.85
N PRO A 66 -4.04 20.28 0.66
CA PRO A 66 -4.33 21.13 -0.49
C PRO A 66 -5.79 21.00 -0.94
N HIS A 67 -6.22 21.92 -1.80
CA HIS A 67 -7.53 21.88 -2.47
C HIS A 67 -8.73 21.85 -1.51
N GLY A 68 -8.60 22.50 -0.34
CA GLY A 68 -9.69 22.61 0.63
C GLY A 68 -10.10 21.28 1.26
N ARG A 69 -9.24 20.25 1.24
CA ARG A 69 -9.53 18.90 1.76
C ARG A 69 -9.47 18.78 3.29
N GLY A 70 -9.50 19.91 4.00
CA GLY A 70 -9.41 19.99 5.46
C GLY A 70 -8.01 19.71 5.99
N ASP A 71 -7.95 19.35 7.27
CA ASP A 71 -6.72 19.14 8.00
C ASP A 71 -6.64 17.68 8.49
N VAL A 72 -5.42 17.13 8.54
CA VAL A 72 -5.13 15.81 9.12
C VAL A 72 -4.20 15.99 10.30
N THR A 73 -4.59 15.49 11.48
CA THR A 73 -3.79 15.60 12.70
C THR A 73 -3.32 14.22 13.14
N VAL A 74 -2.03 14.09 13.46
CA VAL A 74 -1.38 12.82 13.85
C VAL A 74 -0.41 13.02 15.02
N PRO A 75 -0.33 12.11 16.00
CA PRO A 75 -1.12 10.89 16.09
C PRO A 75 -2.60 11.14 16.32
N ASN A 76 -3.41 10.28 15.73
CA ASN A 76 -4.85 10.21 15.93
C ASN A 76 -5.18 8.78 16.42
N ASN A 77 -6.17 8.64 17.29
CA ASN A 77 -6.63 7.31 17.73
C ASN A 77 -7.58 6.71 16.67
N ASP A 78 -7.25 6.86 15.39
CA ASP A 78 -8.06 6.40 14.25
C ASP A 78 -7.49 5.08 13.71
N GLY A 79 -7.86 3.98 14.38
CA GLY A 79 -7.44 2.63 14.02
C GLY A 79 -8.35 1.92 13.01
N GLU A 80 -8.19 0.60 12.90
CA GLU A 80 -9.10 -0.23 12.11
C GLU A 80 -10.52 -0.18 12.68
N ARG A 81 -11.50 0.11 11.82
CA ARG A 81 -12.92 0.28 12.22
C ARG A 81 -13.81 -0.85 11.74
N ARG A 82 -13.28 -1.71 10.85
CA ARG A 82 -14.02 -2.83 10.29
C ARG A 82 -14.01 -4.00 11.27
N GLU A 83 -15.04 -4.82 11.14
CA GLU A 83 -14.96 -6.19 11.66
C GLU A 83 -13.96 -6.96 10.80
N VAL A 84 -12.89 -7.45 11.42
CA VAL A 84 -11.82 -8.17 10.73
C VAL A 84 -12.13 -9.66 10.80
N ALA A 85 -12.25 -10.32 9.65
CA ALA A 85 -12.56 -11.75 9.52
C ALA A 85 -11.35 -12.66 9.85
N LEU A 86 -10.81 -12.48 11.06
CA LEU A 86 -9.68 -13.21 11.60
C LEU A 86 -10.05 -13.74 12.99
N GLN A 87 -9.60 -14.95 13.30
CA GLN A 87 -9.72 -15.53 14.63
C GLN A 87 -8.34 -15.82 15.21
N GLN A 88 -8.20 -15.64 16.52
CA GLN A 88 -6.99 -16.04 17.24
C GLN A 88 -6.85 -17.56 17.23
N THR A 89 -5.66 -18.05 16.92
CA THR A 89 -5.33 -19.48 17.05
C THR A 89 -4.93 -19.85 18.47
N ASN A 90 -4.59 -18.86 19.30
CA ASN A 90 -4.21 -19.02 20.69
C ASN A 90 -4.56 -17.75 21.48
N VAL A 91 -4.84 -17.91 22.79
CA VAL A 91 -5.10 -16.79 23.71
C VAL A 91 -3.81 -16.02 24.04
N ALA A 92 -2.65 -16.68 23.97
CA ALA A 92 -1.37 -16.00 24.16
C ALA A 92 -1.06 -15.09 22.97
N ASN A 93 -0.65 -13.84 23.25
CA ASN A 93 -0.26 -12.88 22.21
C ASN A 93 0.95 -13.36 21.39
N GLY A 94 0.96 -13.02 20.11
CA GLY A 94 2.07 -13.29 19.18
C GLY A 94 1.91 -14.55 18.34
N TYR A 95 0.79 -15.26 18.45
CA TYR A 95 0.43 -16.34 17.53
C TYR A 95 -0.26 -15.79 16.28
N PRO A 96 -0.08 -16.42 15.11
CA PRO A 96 -0.75 -15.98 13.90
C PRO A 96 -2.27 -16.14 14.00
N PHE A 97 -3.00 -15.26 13.35
CA PHE A 97 -4.45 -15.36 13.21
C PHE A 97 -4.80 -16.21 11.99
N GLU A 98 -5.95 -16.87 12.05
CA GLU A 98 -6.52 -17.61 10.92
C GLU A 98 -7.69 -16.85 10.29
N PRO A 99 -7.77 -16.73 8.96
CA PRO A 99 -8.95 -16.23 8.28
C PRO A 99 -10.17 -17.11 8.55
N THR A 100 -11.32 -16.49 8.84
CA THR A 100 -12.58 -17.21 9.08
C THR A 100 -13.38 -17.48 7.81
N GLY A 101 -12.98 -16.88 6.69
CA GLY A 101 -13.71 -16.90 5.42
C GLY A 101 -12.79 -16.94 4.19
N ASN A 102 -13.13 -16.15 3.17
CA ASN A 102 -12.28 -16.00 1.99
C ASN A 102 -11.34 -14.82 2.22
N PRO A 103 -10.06 -15.05 2.57
CA PRO A 103 -9.18 -13.98 3.01
C PRO A 103 -8.93 -12.91 1.95
N MET A 104 -9.03 -13.25 0.65
CA MET A 104 -8.88 -12.26 -0.43
C MET A 104 -10.08 -11.32 -0.51
N LYS A 105 -11.30 -11.82 -0.29
CA LYS A 105 -12.52 -11.00 -0.29
C LYS A 105 -12.67 -10.21 1.00
N ASP A 106 -12.33 -10.85 2.11
CA ASP A 106 -12.46 -10.28 3.45
C ASP A 106 -11.37 -9.22 3.71
N GLY A 107 -10.30 -9.23 2.90
CA GLY A 107 -9.25 -8.22 2.93
C GLY A 107 -8.43 -8.31 4.21
N VAL A 108 -7.87 -9.49 4.48
CA VAL A 108 -7.08 -9.80 5.68
C VAL A 108 -5.71 -10.37 5.30
N GLY A 109 -4.75 -10.32 6.24
CA GLY A 109 -3.37 -10.75 5.98
C GLY A 109 -2.74 -9.97 4.81
N PRO A 110 -2.08 -10.62 3.84
CA PRO A 110 -1.56 -9.93 2.64
C PRO A 110 -2.62 -9.32 1.73
N ALA A 111 -3.92 -9.61 1.96
CA ALA A 111 -5.03 -8.94 1.27
C ALA A 111 -5.57 -7.74 2.05
N ALA A 112 -4.97 -7.38 3.19
CA ALA A 112 -5.40 -6.24 3.99
C ALA A 112 -5.12 -4.91 3.29
N TRP A 113 -6.02 -3.96 3.51
CA TRP A 113 -5.98 -2.62 2.94
C TRP A 113 -6.26 -1.59 4.04
N ALA A 114 -5.69 -0.39 3.92
CA ALA A 114 -5.99 0.71 4.81
C ALA A 114 -7.28 1.43 4.37
N ALA A 115 -8.15 1.79 5.31
CA ALA A 115 -9.39 2.52 5.04
C ALA A 115 -9.15 4.00 4.70
N ARG A 116 -8.41 4.25 3.61
CA ARG A 116 -8.16 5.59 3.08
C ARG A 116 -9.46 6.24 2.63
N ARG A 117 -9.41 7.57 2.46
CA ARG A 117 -10.57 8.35 2.02
C ARG A 117 -11.07 7.88 0.65
N ASP A 118 -12.38 7.74 0.51
CA ASP A 118 -13.04 7.37 -0.75
C ASP A 118 -13.16 8.58 -1.71
N VAL A 119 -12.01 9.16 -2.05
CA VAL A 119 -11.86 10.28 -3.00
C VAL A 119 -10.63 10.05 -3.87
N ALA A 120 -10.63 10.54 -5.11
CA ALA A 120 -9.45 10.48 -5.98
C ALA A 120 -8.28 11.27 -5.41
N GLU A 121 -7.04 10.81 -5.63
CA GLU A 121 -5.87 11.67 -5.47
C GLU A 121 -5.93 12.79 -6.51
N LEU A 122 -5.50 14.00 -6.15
CA LEU A 122 -5.50 15.14 -7.06
C LEU A 122 -4.08 15.55 -7.43
N ASP A 123 -3.94 16.08 -8.64
CA ASP A 123 -2.73 16.76 -9.07
C ASP A 123 -2.58 18.14 -8.40
N ALA A 124 -1.53 18.89 -8.77
CA ALA A 124 -1.27 20.23 -8.24
C ALA A 124 -2.36 21.26 -8.61
N HIS A 125 -3.18 20.99 -9.63
CA HIS A 125 -4.24 21.87 -10.12
C HIS A 125 -5.63 21.49 -9.57
N GLY A 126 -5.75 20.36 -8.90
CA GLY A 126 -7.00 19.88 -8.31
C GLY A 126 -7.80 18.92 -9.19
N HIS A 127 -7.22 18.39 -10.27
CA HIS A 127 -7.83 17.37 -11.13
C HIS A 127 -7.45 15.95 -10.64
N PRO A 128 -8.27 14.92 -10.93
CA PRO A 128 -7.89 13.54 -10.65
C PRO A 128 -6.51 13.20 -11.23
N LYS A 129 -5.62 12.70 -10.37
CA LYS A 129 -4.21 12.47 -10.70
C LYS A 129 -4.01 11.29 -11.66
N ILE A 130 -4.78 10.21 -11.46
CA ILE A 130 -4.68 8.97 -12.23
C ILE A 130 -5.90 8.87 -13.15
N ILE A 131 -5.65 8.90 -14.45
CA ILE A 131 -6.68 8.94 -15.50
C ILE A 131 -6.42 7.86 -16.56
N PRO A 132 -7.47 7.36 -17.24
CA PRO A 132 -7.29 6.48 -18.38
C PRO A 132 -6.58 7.20 -19.53
N LEU A 133 -5.69 6.51 -20.21
CA LEU A 133 -4.95 7.03 -21.35
C LEU A 133 -5.90 7.38 -22.51
N SER A 134 -6.98 6.61 -22.71
CA SER A 134 -8.03 6.93 -23.68
C SER A 134 -8.77 8.24 -23.37
N GLY A 135 -8.73 8.72 -22.13
CA GLY A 135 -9.37 9.96 -21.69
C GLY A 135 -8.53 11.22 -21.92
N SER A 136 -7.32 11.12 -22.47
CA SER A 136 -6.41 12.26 -22.64
C SER A 136 -5.53 12.16 -23.89
N ASP A 137 -5.66 13.13 -24.79
CA ASP A 137 -4.81 13.27 -25.98
C ASP A 137 -3.38 13.74 -25.67
N LYS A 138 -3.08 14.04 -24.40
CA LYS A 138 -1.77 14.57 -23.98
C LYS A 138 -0.68 13.49 -23.90
N PHE A 139 -1.08 12.22 -23.84
CA PHE A 139 -0.18 11.11 -23.55
C PHE A 139 -0.12 10.11 -24.70
N PHE A 140 1.07 9.59 -24.96
CA PHE A 140 1.29 8.53 -25.93
C PHE A 140 2.39 7.58 -25.44
N VAL A 141 2.36 6.35 -25.95
CA VAL A 141 3.41 5.37 -25.65
C VAL A 141 4.62 5.66 -26.53
N ALA A 142 5.64 6.28 -25.95
CA ALA A 142 6.85 6.67 -26.69
C ALA A 142 7.79 5.48 -26.95
N ALA A 143 7.82 4.49 -26.05
CA ALA A 143 8.75 3.37 -26.13
C ALA A 143 8.20 2.13 -25.41
N GLY A 144 8.78 0.97 -25.74
CA GLY A 144 8.39 -0.32 -25.19
C GLY A 144 7.20 -0.94 -25.93
N ARG A 145 6.66 -2.02 -25.37
CA ARG A 145 5.49 -2.69 -25.92
C ARG A 145 4.24 -2.03 -25.35
N ASP A 146 3.42 -1.42 -26.21
CA ASP A 146 2.06 -1.03 -25.85
C ASP A 146 1.27 -2.30 -25.48
N PRO A 147 0.78 -2.43 -24.23
CA PRO A 147 0.10 -3.62 -23.78
C PRO A 147 -1.35 -3.70 -24.26
N ARG A 148 -1.95 -2.60 -24.76
CA ARG A 148 -3.34 -2.59 -25.21
C ARG A 148 -3.56 -3.62 -26.33
N GLY A 149 -4.64 -4.38 -26.22
CA GLY A 149 -4.99 -5.51 -27.08
C GLY A 149 -4.30 -6.82 -26.74
N LEU A 150 -3.25 -6.83 -25.91
CA LEU A 150 -2.60 -8.07 -25.49
C LEU A 150 -3.54 -8.91 -24.60
N PRO A 151 -3.53 -10.25 -24.75
CA PRO A 151 -4.24 -11.13 -23.83
C PRO A 151 -3.59 -11.09 -22.44
N VAL A 152 -4.42 -11.22 -21.42
CA VAL A 152 -4.00 -11.29 -20.02
C VAL A 152 -3.97 -12.74 -19.58
N MET A 153 -2.81 -13.19 -19.13
CA MET A 153 -2.57 -14.53 -18.62
C MET A 153 -2.48 -14.51 -17.10
N ALA A 154 -3.35 -15.25 -16.44
CA ALA A 154 -3.35 -15.44 -14.99
C ALA A 154 -2.22 -16.37 -14.52
N GLY A 155 -2.01 -16.47 -13.21
CA GLY A 155 -0.92 -17.24 -12.60
C GLY A 155 -1.03 -18.76 -12.78
N ASP A 156 -2.20 -19.25 -13.17
CA ASP A 156 -2.51 -20.63 -13.56
C ASP A 156 -2.39 -20.87 -15.08
N GLY A 157 -2.05 -19.84 -15.86
CA GLY A 157 -1.85 -19.93 -17.31
C GLY A 157 -3.10 -19.64 -18.15
N GLU A 158 -4.27 -19.52 -17.51
CA GLU A 158 -5.53 -19.20 -18.17
C GLU A 158 -5.53 -17.77 -18.74
N ILE A 159 -6.17 -17.60 -19.89
CA ILE A 159 -6.43 -16.27 -20.46
C ILE A 159 -7.77 -15.76 -19.93
N VAL A 160 -7.74 -14.57 -19.34
CA VAL A 160 -8.89 -14.01 -18.60
C VAL A 160 -9.58 -12.84 -19.29
N GLY A 161 -8.98 -12.35 -20.38
CA GLY A 161 -9.38 -11.12 -21.02
C GLY A 161 -8.23 -10.46 -21.76
N ARG A 162 -8.40 -9.17 -22.05
CA ARG A 162 -7.42 -8.35 -22.79
C ARG A 162 -7.23 -7.00 -22.13
N ILE A 163 -6.04 -6.43 -22.31
CA ILE A 163 -5.80 -5.05 -21.89
C ILE A 163 -6.58 -4.13 -22.82
N CYS A 164 -7.51 -3.35 -22.29
CA CYS A 164 -8.26 -2.35 -23.05
C CYS A 164 -7.65 -0.95 -22.90
N ASP A 165 -7.08 -0.61 -21.74
CA ASP A 165 -6.45 0.69 -21.53
C ASP A 165 -5.29 0.68 -20.52
N MET A 166 -4.62 1.83 -20.38
CA MET A 166 -3.60 2.10 -19.37
C MET A 166 -4.03 3.32 -18.55
N TRP A 167 -3.83 3.27 -17.24
CA TRP A 167 -4.14 4.37 -16.35
C TRP A 167 -2.85 5.07 -15.94
N VAL A 168 -2.76 6.34 -16.31
CA VAL A 168 -1.55 7.15 -16.23
C VAL A 168 -1.69 8.15 -15.09
N ASP A 169 -0.64 8.25 -14.30
CA ASP A 169 -0.39 9.34 -13.37
C ASP A 169 0.07 10.57 -14.17
N GLU A 170 -0.81 11.55 -14.35
CA GLU A 170 -0.55 12.73 -15.18
C GLU A 170 0.72 13.51 -14.75
N PRO A 171 0.90 13.89 -13.48
CA PRO A 171 2.08 14.67 -13.07
C PRO A 171 3.39 13.87 -13.05
N GLU A 172 3.34 12.55 -12.85
CA GLU A 172 4.56 11.70 -12.82
C GLU A 172 4.86 11.00 -14.16
N GLN A 173 3.99 11.14 -15.16
CA GLN A 173 4.10 10.52 -16.48
C GLN A 173 4.36 9.00 -16.41
N LEU A 174 3.67 8.33 -15.49
CA LEU A 174 3.88 6.92 -15.16
C LEU A 174 2.57 6.13 -15.27
N VAL A 175 2.61 4.98 -15.94
CA VAL A 175 1.49 4.03 -15.94
C VAL A 175 1.40 3.37 -14.56
N ARG A 176 0.30 3.62 -13.84
CA ARG A 176 0.03 3.05 -12.51
C ARG A 176 -0.76 1.75 -12.59
N TYR A 177 -1.74 1.69 -13.48
CA TYR A 177 -2.56 0.51 -13.69
C TYR A 177 -2.70 0.16 -15.17
N LEU A 178 -2.91 -1.11 -15.45
CA LEU A 178 -3.48 -1.56 -16.72
C LEU A 178 -4.96 -1.88 -16.50
N GLU A 179 -5.80 -1.55 -17.47
CA GLU A 179 -7.21 -1.91 -17.44
C GLU A 179 -7.45 -3.14 -18.31
N ILE A 180 -8.10 -4.14 -17.72
CA ILE A 180 -8.39 -5.43 -18.32
C ILE A 180 -9.88 -5.49 -18.60
N GLU A 181 -10.29 -5.71 -19.84
CA GLU A 181 -11.63 -6.16 -20.17
C GLU A 181 -11.67 -7.68 -20.01
N LEU A 182 -12.51 -8.17 -19.08
CA LEU A 182 -12.64 -9.60 -18.81
C LEU A 182 -13.42 -10.30 -19.93
N ASP A 183 -12.96 -11.49 -20.31
CA ASP A 183 -13.74 -12.36 -21.18
C ASP A 183 -15.00 -12.84 -20.44
N ALA A 184 -16.12 -12.98 -21.15
CA ALA A 184 -17.42 -13.36 -20.57
C ALA A 184 -17.38 -14.68 -19.78
N ALA A 185 -16.48 -15.60 -20.14
CA ALA A 185 -16.29 -16.87 -19.41
C ALA A 185 -15.59 -16.69 -18.06
N THR A 186 -14.84 -15.61 -17.87
CA THR A 186 -14.13 -15.29 -16.62
C THR A 186 -14.96 -14.38 -15.73
N GLY A 187 -15.63 -13.37 -16.30
CA GLY A 187 -16.42 -12.42 -15.54
C GLY A 187 -16.95 -11.28 -16.38
N GLU A 188 -17.38 -10.21 -15.70
CA GLU A 188 -18.02 -9.06 -16.34
C GLU A 188 -17.31 -7.73 -16.02
N GLY A 189 -17.26 -6.87 -17.03
CA GLY A 189 -16.71 -5.52 -16.97
C GLY A 189 -15.19 -5.48 -16.90
N THR A 190 -14.65 -4.32 -16.54
CA THR A 190 -13.21 -4.11 -16.50
C THR A 190 -12.61 -4.26 -15.11
N ARG A 191 -11.32 -4.58 -15.02
CA ARG A 191 -10.53 -4.63 -13.79
C ARG A 191 -9.22 -3.88 -13.95
N LEU A 192 -8.85 -3.09 -12.96
CA LEU A 192 -7.52 -2.49 -12.89
C LEU A 192 -6.55 -3.48 -12.27
N VAL A 193 -5.34 -3.59 -12.83
CA VAL A 193 -4.21 -4.29 -12.22
C VAL A 193 -3.06 -3.30 -12.01
N PRO A 194 -2.44 -3.24 -10.81
CA PRO A 194 -1.25 -2.43 -10.60
C PRO A 194 -0.13 -2.84 -11.57
N MET A 195 0.51 -1.87 -12.22
CA MET A 195 1.59 -2.11 -13.17
C MET A 195 2.75 -2.89 -12.54
N THR A 196 3.01 -2.69 -11.24
CA THR A 196 4.05 -3.40 -10.48
C THR A 196 3.78 -4.91 -10.31
N LEU A 197 2.55 -5.36 -10.51
CA LEU A 197 2.14 -6.77 -10.42
C LEU A 197 1.90 -7.40 -11.80
N ALA A 198 1.99 -6.61 -12.87
CA ALA A 198 1.82 -7.04 -14.25
C ALA A 198 3.18 -7.14 -14.96
N ARG A 199 3.41 -8.24 -15.68
CA ARG A 199 4.60 -8.41 -16.53
C ARG A 199 4.20 -8.37 -17.99
N ILE A 200 4.66 -7.35 -18.71
CA ILE A 200 4.41 -7.21 -20.15
C ILE A 200 5.43 -8.06 -20.92
N HIS A 201 4.94 -9.03 -21.68
CA HIS A 201 5.69 -9.79 -22.66
C HIS A 201 5.36 -9.31 -24.07
N SER A 202 6.05 -9.84 -25.09
CA SER A 202 5.78 -9.51 -26.50
C SER A 202 4.38 -9.91 -26.96
N ASN A 203 3.79 -10.97 -26.37
CA ASN A 203 2.54 -11.56 -26.83
C ASN A 203 1.42 -11.60 -25.76
N ARG A 204 1.68 -11.17 -24.53
CA ARG A 204 0.72 -11.22 -23.42
C ARG A 204 1.13 -10.31 -22.26
N VAL A 205 0.20 -10.07 -21.35
CA VAL A 205 0.49 -9.53 -20.01
C VAL A 205 0.27 -10.65 -19.00
N ALA A 206 1.29 -10.98 -18.21
CA ALA A 206 1.21 -12.05 -17.20
C ALA A 206 1.00 -11.46 -15.80
N ILE A 207 0.03 -12.00 -15.06
CA ILE A 207 -0.29 -11.63 -13.68
C ILE A 207 -0.17 -12.89 -12.82
N LYS A 208 0.95 -13.04 -12.12
CA LYS A 208 1.28 -14.28 -11.37
C LYS A 208 0.45 -14.43 -10.09
N SER A 209 0.04 -13.31 -9.49
CA SER A 209 -0.44 -13.29 -8.11
C SER A 209 -1.80 -13.97 -7.95
N ILE A 210 -2.68 -13.93 -8.94
CA ILE A 210 -4.01 -14.57 -8.88
C ILE A 210 -4.26 -15.50 -10.07
N PHE A 211 -5.29 -16.32 -9.98
CA PHE A 211 -5.69 -17.34 -10.96
C PHE A 211 -6.97 -16.90 -11.69
N GLY A 212 -7.29 -17.52 -12.81
CA GLY A 212 -8.41 -17.10 -13.67
C GLY A 212 -9.71 -16.90 -12.89
N LYS A 213 -10.05 -17.86 -12.03
CA LYS A 213 -11.25 -17.84 -11.18
C LYS A 213 -11.36 -16.65 -10.20
N HIS A 214 -10.27 -15.93 -9.94
CA HIS A 214 -10.26 -14.79 -9.00
C HIS A 214 -10.53 -13.44 -9.68
N PHE A 215 -10.40 -13.34 -11.01
CA PHE A 215 -10.46 -12.04 -11.69
C PHE A 215 -11.82 -11.35 -11.58
N ASN A 216 -12.92 -12.11 -11.57
CA ASN A 216 -14.25 -11.50 -11.42
C ASN A 216 -14.44 -10.82 -10.06
N ASP A 217 -13.75 -11.28 -9.03
CA ASP A 217 -13.84 -10.80 -7.66
C ASP A 217 -12.87 -9.66 -7.33
N VAL A 218 -11.97 -9.30 -8.26
CA VAL A 218 -11.11 -8.11 -8.11
C VAL A 218 -12.01 -6.89 -7.90
N PRO A 219 -11.75 -6.04 -6.87
CA PRO A 219 -12.55 -4.85 -6.61
C PRO A 219 -12.69 -3.96 -7.85
N LYS A 220 -13.93 -3.56 -8.14
CA LYS A 220 -14.23 -2.60 -9.21
C LYS A 220 -13.97 -1.18 -8.71
N HIS A 221 -13.59 -0.30 -9.63
CA HIS A 221 -13.59 1.14 -9.40
C HIS A 221 -14.92 1.71 -9.91
N LYS A 222 -15.45 2.75 -9.26
CA LYS A 222 -16.81 3.27 -9.51
C LYS A 222 -16.93 4.07 -10.81
N SER A 223 -15.88 4.80 -11.19
CA SER A 223 -15.93 5.77 -12.28
C SER A 223 -14.97 5.39 -13.40
N GLY A 224 -15.40 5.44 -14.65
CA GLY A 224 -14.52 5.13 -15.80
C GLY A 224 -13.41 6.15 -16.07
N ASN A 225 -13.26 7.20 -15.26
CA ASN A 225 -12.28 8.27 -15.46
C ASN A 225 -11.46 8.63 -14.22
N GLN A 226 -11.67 7.96 -13.09
CA GLN A 226 -10.92 8.18 -11.87
C GLN A 226 -10.92 6.93 -10.98
N VAL A 227 -9.88 6.79 -10.17
CA VAL A 227 -9.78 5.80 -9.10
C VAL A 227 -9.55 6.53 -7.79
N THR A 228 -10.26 6.13 -6.74
CA THR A 228 -10.13 6.72 -5.40
C THR A 228 -8.97 6.11 -4.62
N LEU A 229 -8.45 6.82 -3.62
CA LEU A 229 -7.41 6.30 -2.73
C LEU A 229 -7.83 4.97 -2.08
N LEU A 230 -9.10 4.83 -1.71
CA LEU A 230 -9.63 3.59 -1.14
C LEU A 230 -9.71 2.45 -2.17
N GLU A 231 -10.10 2.74 -3.40
CA GLU A 231 -10.12 1.76 -4.48
C GLU A 231 -8.70 1.31 -4.84
N GLU A 232 -7.73 2.24 -4.92
CA GLU A 232 -6.31 1.93 -5.14
C GLU A 232 -5.77 0.92 -4.11
N GLU A 233 -6.10 1.12 -2.83
CA GLU A 233 -5.74 0.20 -1.74
C GLU A 233 -6.38 -1.17 -1.93
N LYS A 234 -7.71 -1.21 -2.09
CA LYS A 234 -8.47 -2.48 -2.21
C LYS A 234 -8.04 -3.30 -3.41
N ILE A 235 -7.85 -2.65 -4.57
CA ILE A 235 -7.41 -3.30 -5.79
C ILE A 235 -6.02 -3.91 -5.57
N SER A 236 -5.06 -3.10 -5.09
CA SER A 236 -3.68 -3.55 -4.90
C SER A 236 -3.58 -4.68 -3.87
N ALA A 237 -4.29 -4.53 -2.75
CA ALA A 237 -4.35 -5.54 -1.69
C ALA A 237 -4.94 -6.86 -2.18
N TYR A 238 -6.00 -6.83 -2.99
CA TYR A 238 -6.59 -8.07 -3.54
C TYR A 238 -5.56 -8.89 -4.33
N TYR A 239 -4.80 -8.25 -5.23
CA TYR A 239 -3.74 -8.94 -5.96
C TYR A 239 -2.60 -9.38 -5.05
N ALA A 240 -2.21 -8.58 -4.06
CA ALA A 240 -1.18 -8.94 -3.08
C ALA A 240 -1.58 -10.20 -2.29
N GLY A 241 -2.84 -10.27 -1.85
CA GLY A 241 -3.45 -11.40 -1.18
C GLY A 241 -3.31 -12.70 -1.96
N GLY A 242 -3.43 -12.64 -3.28
CA GLY A 242 -3.23 -13.79 -4.16
C GLY A 242 -1.89 -14.49 -3.96
N THR A 243 -0.83 -13.73 -3.68
CA THR A 243 0.53 -14.26 -3.47
C THR A 243 0.58 -15.33 -2.39
N LEU A 244 -0.29 -15.26 -1.38
CA LEU A 244 -0.42 -16.28 -0.33
C LEU A 244 -1.68 -17.14 -0.50
N TYR A 245 -2.81 -16.53 -0.89
CA TYR A 245 -4.14 -17.17 -0.79
C TYR A 245 -4.69 -17.74 -2.11
N ALA A 246 -4.05 -17.51 -3.26
CA ALA A 246 -4.59 -18.00 -4.53
C ALA A 246 -4.59 -19.53 -4.67
N SER A 247 -3.81 -20.23 -3.86
CA SER A 247 -3.73 -21.70 -3.85
C SER A 247 -3.33 -22.21 -2.47
N SER A 248 -3.88 -23.33 -2.04
CA SER A 248 -3.44 -24.01 -0.81
C SER A 248 -1.95 -24.33 -0.83
N ALA A 249 -1.39 -24.64 -2.02
CA ALA A 249 0.03 -24.91 -2.17
C ALA A 249 0.94 -23.71 -1.82
N ARG A 250 0.41 -22.48 -1.79
CA ARG A 250 1.16 -21.26 -1.40
C ARG A 250 1.18 -21.03 0.11
N LEU A 251 0.30 -21.69 0.87
CA LEU A 251 0.25 -21.62 2.33
C LEU A 251 1.29 -22.55 2.98
N GLU A 252 1.59 -23.66 2.32
CA GLU A 252 2.54 -24.64 2.81
C GLU A 252 3.99 -24.15 2.72
N PRO A 253 4.91 -24.68 3.55
CA PRO A 253 6.34 -24.46 3.39
C PRO A 253 6.84 -24.83 1.98
N GLN A 254 7.66 -23.98 1.38
CA GLN A 254 8.16 -24.14 -0.01
C GLN A 254 9.55 -24.80 -0.03
N LEU A 255 9.65 -26.00 0.56
CA LEU A 255 10.89 -26.79 0.64
C LEU A 255 10.93 -27.92 -0.40
#